data_AF-A0A1H8SPG9-F1
#
_entry.id   AF-A0A1H8SPG9-F1
#
_cell.length_a   1.000
_cell.length_b   1.000
_cell.length_c   1.000
_cell.angle_alpha   90.00
_cell.angle_beta   90.00
_cell.angle_gamma   90.00
#
_symmetry.space_group_name_H-M   'P 1'
#
loop_
_entity.id
_entity.type
_entity.pdbx_description
1 polymer ?
#
loop_
_entity_poly.entity_id
_entity_poly.type
_entity_poly.pdbx_seq_one_letter_code
_entity_poly.pdbx_strand_id
1 'polypeptide(L)'
;MPRTYSACLARVSGSKPPTTFLDELVDWALRAPDELFLPNAVMDVYSAVVRQLGPYGIGAHRKAVMLEVLRCLAGLETMWDWNHGVDGGKPQAKTSHNEEAGAFQRSRPIRWATART
;
A
#
# COMPACT_ATOMS: atom_id res chain seq x y z
N MET A 1 19.05 4.82 13.47
CA MET A 1 19.93 4.55 12.32
C MET A 1 19.12 4.73 11.05
N PRO A 2 19.65 5.36 9.99
CA PRO A 2 18.98 5.40 8.70
C PRO A 2 18.82 3.98 8.15
N ARG A 3 17.64 3.64 7.62
CA ARG A 3 17.40 2.34 7.00
C ARG A 3 18.08 2.27 5.63
N THR A 4 18.66 1.11 5.32
CA THR A 4 19.28 0.87 4.02
C THR A 4 18.34 0.02 3.17
N TYR A 5 17.90 0.56 2.05
CA TYR A 5 17.07 -0.14 1.07
C TYR A 5 17.88 -0.46 -0.18
N SER A 6 17.85 -1.73 -0.61
CA SER A 6 18.47 -2.15 -1.88
C SER A 6 17.39 -2.55 -2.89
N ALA A 7 16.70 -3.67 -2.65
CA ALA A 7 15.66 -4.16 -3.55
C ALA A 7 14.44 -3.23 -3.66
N CYS A 8 14.01 -2.60 -2.56
CA CYS A 8 12.83 -1.74 -2.54
C CYS A 8 12.99 -0.44 -3.36
N LEU A 9 14.19 -0.09 -3.80
CA LEU A 9 14.44 1.05 -4.71
C LEU A 9 14.31 0.65 -6.19
N ALA A 10 13.86 -0.58 -6.48
CA ALA A 10 13.51 -1.00 -7.83
C ALA A 10 12.41 -0.11 -8.42
N ARG A 11 12.53 0.15 -9.73
CA ARG A 11 11.60 1.03 -10.43
C ARG A 11 10.20 0.40 -10.51
N VAL A 12 9.19 1.21 -10.29
CA VAL A 12 7.77 0.90 -10.54
C VAL A 12 7.26 2.00 -11.45
N SER A 13 6.61 1.64 -12.56
CA SER A 13 6.10 2.62 -13.54
C SER A 13 7.17 3.64 -14.01
N GLY A 14 8.43 3.20 -14.15
CA GLY A 14 9.54 4.04 -14.64
C GLY A 14 10.20 4.96 -13.60
N SER A 15 9.68 5.07 -12.38
CA SER A 15 10.26 5.90 -11.30
C SER A 15 10.61 5.04 -10.07
N LYS A 16 11.37 5.61 -9.12
CA LYS A 16 11.78 4.92 -7.88
C LYS A 16 11.01 5.49 -6.69
N PRO A 17 10.66 4.67 -5.68
CA PRO A 17 10.03 5.18 -4.48
C PRO A 17 10.96 6.13 -3.72
N PRO A 18 10.42 7.23 -3.17
CA PRO A 18 11.13 8.03 -2.18
C PRO A 18 11.48 7.19 -0.95
N THR A 19 12.66 7.39 -0.37
CA THR A 19 13.05 6.70 0.86
C THR A 19 12.13 7.04 2.02
N THR A 20 11.61 8.27 2.09
CA THR A 20 10.64 8.71 3.11
C THR A 20 9.36 7.88 3.08
N PHE A 21 8.83 7.59 1.88
CA PHE A 21 7.68 6.71 1.74
C PHE A 21 7.97 5.29 2.27
N LEU A 22 9.15 4.75 1.95
CA LEU A 22 9.57 3.43 2.43
C LEU A 22 9.75 3.39 3.95
N ASP A 23 10.30 4.46 4.54
CA ASP A 23 10.45 4.62 5.98
C ASP A 23 9.09 4.63 6.67
N GLU A 24 8.16 5.46 6.20
CA GLU A 24 6.80 5.55 6.74
C GLU A 24 6.05 4.21 6.64
N LEU A 25 6.19 3.51 5.52
CA LEU A 25 5.57 2.20 5.31
C LEU A 25 6.13 1.14 6.28
N VAL A 26 7.45 1.12 6.49
CA VAL A 26 8.09 0.21 7.44
C VAL A 26 7.73 0.57 8.88
N ASP A 27 7.73 1.87 9.23
CA ASP A 27 7.34 2.36 10.55
C ASP A 27 5.90 2.00 10.89
N TRP A 28 4.99 2.08 9.92
CA TRP A 28 3.63 1.60 10.07
C TRP A 28 3.60 0.09 10.32
N ALA A 29 4.29 -0.72 9.51
CA ALA A 29 4.24 -2.18 9.61
C ALA A 29 4.85 -2.75 10.90
N LEU A 30 5.85 -2.07 11.45
CA LEU A 30 6.44 -2.41 12.74
C LEU A 30 5.50 -2.15 13.91
N ARG A 31 4.60 -1.18 13.79
CA ARG A 31 3.59 -0.84 14.82
C ARG A 31 2.26 -1.57 14.62
N ALA A 32 1.99 -2.02 13.40
CA ALA A 32 0.76 -2.71 13.05
C ALA A 32 0.69 -4.11 13.71
N PRO A 33 -0.50 -4.52 14.20
CA PRO A 33 -0.71 -5.87 14.75
C PRO A 33 -0.33 -6.97 13.75
N ASP A 34 0.33 -8.02 14.23
CA ASP A 34 0.77 -9.14 13.39
C ASP A 34 -0.39 -9.87 12.72
N GLU A 35 -1.57 -9.86 13.35
CA GLU A 35 -2.81 -10.44 12.83
C GLU A 35 -3.21 -9.87 11.46
N LEU A 36 -2.91 -8.60 11.19
CA LEU A 36 -3.19 -7.98 9.88
C LEU A 36 -2.40 -8.60 8.73
N PHE A 37 -1.32 -9.30 9.07
CA PHE A 37 -0.43 -9.91 8.11
C PHE A 37 -0.57 -11.43 8.07
N LEU A 38 -1.51 -12.01 8.81
CA LEU A 38 -1.74 -13.45 8.73
C LEU A 38 -2.37 -13.84 7.39
N PRO A 39 -2.20 -15.11 6.95
CA PRO A 39 -2.95 -15.64 5.83
C PRO A 39 -4.46 -15.54 6.05
N ASN A 40 -5.17 -15.07 5.03
CA ASN A 40 -6.63 -15.12 5.04
C ASN A 40 -7.09 -16.58 4.85
N ALA A 41 -8.22 -16.92 5.45
CA ALA A 41 -8.88 -18.21 5.22
C ALA A 41 -9.47 -18.34 3.80
N VAL A 42 -9.56 -17.22 3.08
CA VAL A 42 -10.05 -17.13 1.70
C VAL A 42 -8.92 -16.70 0.77
N MET A 43 -9.08 -17.03 -0.51
CA MET A 43 -8.13 -16.63 -1.55
C MET A 43 -8.06 -15.09 -1.63
N ASP A 44 -6.84 -14.56 -1.55
CA ASP A 44 -6.55 -13.14 -1.65
C ASP A 44 -5.49 -12.84 -2.73
N VAL A 45 -5.16 -11.57 -2.91
CA VAL A 45 -4.13 -11.16 -3.89
C VAL A 45 -2.79 -11.85 -3.64
N TYR A 46 -2.41 -12.06 -2.38
CA TYR A 46 -1.14 -12.70 -2.00
C TYR A 46 -1.12 -14.19 -2.32
N SER A 47 -2.30 -14.82 -2.32
CA SER A 47 -2.51 -16.19 -2.78
C SER A 47 -2.32 -16.28 -4.31
N ALA A 48 -2.78 -15.28 -5.05
CA ALA A 48 -2.66 -15.23 -6.52
C ALA A 48 -1.24 -14.95 -7.01
N VAL A 49 -0.50 -14.09 -6.31
CA VAL A 49 0.88 -13.69 -6.69
C VAL A 49 1.98 -14.43 -5.92
N VAL A 50 1.64 -15.48 -5.16
CA VAL A 50 2.59 -16.22 -4.32
C VAL A 50 3.79 -16.75 -5.09
N ARG A 51 3.60 -17.15 -6.36
CA ARG A 51 4.67 -17.70 -7.21
C ARG A 51 5.69 -16.63 -7.63
N GLN A 52 5.24 -15.38 -7.76
CA GLN A 52 6.07 -14.23 -8.14
C GLN A 52 6.81 -13.64 -6.95
N LEU A 53 6.23 -13.77 -5.75
CA LEU A 53 6.81 -13.27 -4.50
C LEU A 53 7.87 -14.21 -3.90
N GLY A 54 8.00 -15.41 -4.46
CA GLY A 54 8.93 -16.43 -3.99
C GLY A 54 8.45 -17.16 -2.73
N PRO A 55 9.23 -18.11 -2.22
CA PRO A 55 8.91 -18.77 -0.96
C PRO A 55 9.03 -17.75 0.18
N TYR A 56 7.91 -17.42 0.82
CA TYR A 56 7.89 -16.59 2.02
C TYR A 56 7.17 -17.31 3.16
N GLY A 57 7.71 -17.17 4.37
CA GLY A 57 7.12 -17.72 5.60
C GLY A 57 6.07 -16.79 6.21
N ILE A 58 5.60 -17.12 7.42
CA ILE A 58 4.76 -16.24 8.23
C ILE A 58 5.59 -15.16 8.95
N GLY A 59 4.92 -14.24 9.64
CA GLY A 59 5.56 -13.19 10.43
C GLY A 59 6.27 -12.17 9.55
N ALA A 60 7.55 -11.91 9.82
CA ALA A 60 8.32 -10.86 9.15
C ALA A 60 8.42 -11.05 7.61
N HIS A 61 8.49 -12.29 7.12
CA HIS A 61 8.55 -12.57 5.68
C HIS A 61 7.24 -12.17 4.98
N ARG A 62 6.09 -12.55 5.55
CA ARG A 62 4.78 -12.17 5.01
C ARG A 62 4.55 -10.66 5.12
N LYS A 63 4.97 -10.02 6.22
CA LYS A 63 4.98 -8.55 6.34
C LYS A 63 5.75 -7.91 5.19
N ALA A 64 6.99 -8.31 4.96
CA ALA A 64 7.83 -7.74 3.90
C ALA A 64 7.18 -7.87 2.51
N VAL A 65 6.62 -9.03 2.21
CA VAL A 65 5.89 -9.29 0.95
C VAL A 65 4.66 -8.40 0.82
N MET A 66 3.88 -8.23 1.89
CA MET A 66 2.70 -7.37 1.86
C MET A 66 3.07 -5.90 1.65
N LEU A 67 4.15 -5.42 2.25
CA LEU A 67 4.66 -4.06 2.05
C LEU A 67 5.20 -3.86 0.64
N GLU A 68 5.81 -4.88 0.02
CA GLU A 68 6.26 -4.80 -1.37
C GLU A 68 5.09 -4.60 -2.34
N VAL A 69 3.97 -5.31 -2.10
CA VAL A 69 2.75 -5.09 -2.89
C VAL A 69 2.21 -3.66 -2.69
N LEU A 70 2.19 -3.16 -1.46
CA LEU A 70 1.77 -1.77 -1.19
C LEU A 70 2.69 -0.76 -1.88
N ARG A 71 4.01 -0.96 -1.83
CA ARG A 71 4.98 -0.12 -2.55
C ARG A 71 4.71 -0.10 -4.05
N CYS A 72 4.43 -1.25 -4.66
CA CYS A 72 4.09 -1.33 -6.08
C CYS A 72 2.77 -0.63 -6.42
N LEU A 73 1.73 -0.85 -5.62
CA LEU A 73 0.43 -0.18 -5.82
C LEU A 73 0.57 1.34 -5.72
N ALA A 74 1.23 1.86 -4.69
CA ALA A 74 1.42 3.30 -4.55
C ALA A 74 2.23 3.93 -5.69
N GLY A 75 3.20 3.19 -6.24
CA GLY A 75 3.96 3.64 -7.41
C GLY A 75 3.13 3.71 -8.69
N LEU A 76 2.20 2.78 -8.87
CA LEU A 76 1.30 2.73 -10.03
C LEU A 76 0.18 3.78 -9.94
N GLU A 77 -0.37 3.98 -8.75
CA GLU A 77 -1.56 4.81 -8.55
C GLU A 77 -1.23 6.31 -8.41
N THR A 78 -0.26 6.67 -7.56
CA THR A 78 -0.02 8.08 -7.18
C THR A 78 1.43 8.51 -7.19
N MET A 79 2.34 7.64 -7.65
CA MET A 79 3.78 7.83 -7.52
C MET A 79 4.21 8.07 -6.07
N TRP A 80 3.69 7.27 -5.14
CA TRP A 80 4.02 7.29 -3.70
C TRP A 80 3.62 8.57 -2.96
N ASP A 81 2.60 9.27 -3.44
CA ASP A 81 2.04 10.44 -2.76
C ASP A 81 0.93 10.03 -1.78
N TRP A 82 1.22 10.10 -0.47
CA TRP A 82 0.24 9.88 0.60
C TRP A 82 -0.91 10.88 0.59
N ASN A 83 -0.67 12.09 0.13
CA ASN A 83 -1.61 13.20 0.15
C ASN A 83 -2.34 13.37 -1.19
N HIS A 84 -2.23 12.38 -2.07
CA HIS A 84 -2.88 12.44 -3.38
C HIS A 84 -4.38 12.68 -3.22
N GLY A 85 -4.87 13.68 -3.96
CA GLY A 85 -6.25 14.13 -3.91
C GLY A 85 -7.23 13.10 -4.47
N VAL A 86 -8.51 13.49 -4.51
CA VAL A 86 -9.57 12.68 -5.11
C VAL A 86 -9.43 12.71 -6.63
N ASP A 87 -9.39 11.53 -7.25
CA ASP A 87 -9.33 11.40 -8.71
C ASP A 87 -10.40 12.30 -9.39
N GLY A 88 -9.93 13.23 -10.21
CA GLY A 88 -10.72 14.21 -10.95
C GLY A 88 -11.20 13.74 -12.31
N GLY A 89 -10.61 12.67 -12.85
CA GLY A 89 -10.87 12.20 -14.21
C GLY A 89 -12.12 11.33 -14.36
N LYS A 90 -12.77 10.95 -13.25
CA LYS A 90 -13.93 10.05 -13.30
C LYS A 90 -15.13 10.75 -13.98
N PRO A 91 -15.71 10.14 -15.03
CA PRO A 91 -16.90 10.67 -15.69
C PRO A 91 -18.17 10.51 -14.83
N GLN A 92 -18.09 9.73 -13.75
CA GLN A 92 -19.19 9.49 -12.82
C GLN A 92 -19.16 10.54 -11.70
N ALA A 93 -20.35 10.94 -11.24
CA ALA A 93 -20.48 11.84 -10.09
C ALA A 93 -19.76 11.25 -8.87
N LYS A 94 -18.88 12.06 -8.28
CA LYS A 94 -18.16 11.70 -7.07
C LYS A 94 -19.15 11.58 -5.92
N THR A 95 -19.17 10.41 -5.32
CA THR A 95 -19.99 10.11 -4.15
C THR A 95 -19.07 9.60 -3.05
N SER A 96 -19.54 9.66 -1.81
CA SER A 96 -18.85 9.08 -0.65
C SER A 96 -18.58 7.58 -0.76
N HIS A 97 -18.99 6.90 -1.83
CA HIS A 97 -18.75 5.48 -2.08
C HIS A 97 -17.70 5.23 -3.18
N ASN A 98 -17.44 6.20 -4.06
CA ASN A 98 -16.59 6.04 -5.24
C ASN A 98 -15.44 7.06 -5.29
N GLU A 99 -15.35 7.95 -4.31
CA GLU A 99 -14.21 8.84 -4.10
C GLU A 99 -13.01 8.04 -3.58
N GLU A 100 -11.97 8.00 -4.41
CA GLU A 100 -10.69 7.36 -4.13
C GLU A 100 -9.64 8.42 -3.86
N ALA A 101 -8.87 8.26 -2.77
CA ALA A 101 -7.87 9.24 -2.36
C ALA A 101 -6.69 8.58 -1.63
N GLY A 102 -5.59 9.32 -1.51
CA GLY A 102 -4.34 8.88 -0.88
C GLY A 102 -3.51 7.94 -1.76
N ALA A 103 -2.40 7.44 -1.22
CA ALA A 103 -1.37 6.74 -2.01
C ALA A 103 -1.85 5.50 -2.77
N PHE A 104 -2.92 4.85 -2.30
CA PHE A 104 -3.44 3.63 -2.91
C PHE A 104 -4.77 3.84 -3.63
N GLN A 105 -5.25 5.08 -3.76
CA GLN A 105 -6.55 5.40 -4.36
C GLN A 105 -7.68 4.48 -3.87
N ARG A 106 -7.79 4.30 -2.54
CA ARG A 106 -8.84 3.45 -1.96
C ARG A 106 -10.11 4.26 -1.77
N SER A 107 -11.26 3.64 -2.02
CA SER A 107 -12.56 4.26 -1.76
C SER A 107 -12.73 4.54 -0.27
N ARG A 108 -13.15 5.76 0.08
CA ARG A 108 -13.44 6.11 1.49
C ARG A 108 -14.81 5.56 1.88
N PRO A 109 -14.97 4.81 2.98
CA PRO A 109 -16.27 4.66 3.63
C PRO A 109 -16.55 5.89 4.52
N ILE A 110 -17.85 6.26 4.61
CA ILE A 110 -18.42 7.47 5.25
C ILE A 110 -17.86 7.84 6.64
N ARG A 111 -17.25 6.90 7.37
CA ARG A 111 -16.74 7.09 8.74
C ARG A 111 -15.41 7.86 8.87
N TRP A 112 -14.66 8.03 7.78
CA TRP A 112 -13.37 8.75 7.83
C TRP A 112 -13.48 10.26 7.52
N ALA A 113 -14.62 10.71 6.98
CA ALA A 113 -14.86 12.13 6.68
C ALA A 113 -15.12 12.98 7.94
N THR A 114 -15.56 12.35 9.03
CA THR A 114 -15.91 13.02 10.30
C THR A 114 -14.78 13.05 11.33
N ALA A 115 -13.61 12.46 11.03
CA ALA A 115 -12.48 12.39 11.96
C ALA A 115 -11.44 13.52 11.78
N ARG A 116 -11.67 14.47 10.86
CA ARG A 116 -10.79 15.62 10.61
C ARG A 116 -11.57 16.93 10.41
N THR A 117 -12.48 17.20 11.34
CA THR A 117 -13.03 18.54 11.62
C THR A 117 -12.90 18.76 13.12
#